data_AF-A0A1J4TZ31-F1
#
_entry.id   AF-A0A1J4TZ31-F1
#
_cell.length_a   1.000
_cell.length_b   1.000
_cell.length_c   1.000
_cell.angle_alpha   90.00
_cell.angle_beta   90.00
_cell.angle_gamma   90.00
#
_symmetry.space_group_name_H-M   'P 1'
#
loop_
_entity.id
_entity.type
_entity.pdbx_description
1 polymer ?
#
loop_
_entity_poly.entity_id
_entity_poly.type
_entity_poly.pdbx_seq_one_letter_code
_entity_poly.pdbx_strand_id
1 'polypeptide(L)' 'MPRKETAKDAFLLLDINKIILKELSLRMGKAANFRNRVVHGYNNFDYSLIYKDYRKDVADLRNFGLEILTYLNKSQ' A
#
# COMPACT_ATOMS: atom_id res chain seq x y z
N MET A 1 -19.49 -4.70 -2.16
CA MET A 1 -18.34 -5.41 -1.56
C MET A 1 -17.11 -5.09 -2.40
N PRO A 2 -15.95 -4.73 -1.82
CA PRO A 2 -14.74 -4.53 -2.60
C PRO A 2 -14.42 -5.82 -3.38
N ARG A 3 -14.19 -5.71 -4.70
CA ARG A 3 -13.81 -6.86 -5.52
C ARG A 3 -12.44 -7.35 -5.02
N LYS A 4 -12.31 -8.65 -4.75
CA LYS A 4 -11.12 -9.31 -4.19
C LYS A 4 -9.88 -9.28 -5.11
N GLU A 5 -9.86 -8.51 -6.20
CA GLU A 5 -8.93 -8.75 -7.32
C GLU A 5 -7.67 -7.89 -7.28
N THR A 6 -7.60 -6.83 -6.46
CA THR A 6 -6.42 -5.95 -6.41
C THR A 6 -5.81 -5.80 -5.01
N ALA A 7 -4.48 -5.68 -4.95
CA ALA A 7 -3.77 -5.39 -3.70
C ALA A 7 -4.22 -4.07 -3.05
N LYS A 8 -4.71 -3.10 -3.84
CA LYS A 8 -5.32 -1.87 -3.32
C LYS A 8 -6.56 -2.15 -2.48
N ASP A 9 -7.43 -3.06 -2.95
CA ASP A 9 -8.66 -3.41 -2.24
C ASP A 9 -8.37 -4.12 -0.91
N ALA A 10 -7.28 -4.89 -0.85
CA ALA A 10 -6.80 -5.48 0.39
C ALA A 10 -6.41 -4.41 1.43
N PHE A 11 -5.68 -3.37 1.03
CA PHE A 11 -5.36 -2.25 1.94
C PHE A 11 -6.60 -1.51 2.42
N LEU A 12 -7.60 -1.33 1.55
CA LEU A 12 -8.87 -0.70 1.94
C LEU A 12 -9.63 -1.55 2.97
N LEU A 13 -9.61 -2.88 2.82
CA LEU A 13 -10.21 -3.78 3.79
C LEU A 13 -9.53 -3.69 5.17
N LEU A 14 -8.21 -3.51 5.22
CA LEU A 14 -7.49 -3.34 6.49
C LEU A 14 -7.92 -2.05 7.21
N ASP A 15 -8.16 -0.96 6.47
CA ASP A 15 -8.72 0.29 7.03
C ASP A 15 -10.16 0.10 7.52
N ILE A 16 -11.03 -0.53 6.73
CA ILE A 16 -12.43 -0.80 7.11
C ILE A 16 -12.50 -1.59 8.44
N ASN A 17 -11.56 -2.52 8.64
CA ASN A 17 -11.46 -3.31 9.87
C ASN A 17 -10.65 -2.61 10.98
N LYS A 18 -10.23 -1.36 10.79
CA LYS A 18 -9.43 -0.55 11.72
C LYS A 18 -8.11 -1.21 12.13
N ILE A 19 -7.55 -2.03 11.24
CA ILE A 19 -6.26 -2.70 11.42
C ILE A 19 -5.12 -1.73 11.12
N ILE A 20 -5.30 -0.88 10.10
CA ILE A 20 -4.37 0.18 9.75
C ILE A 20 -5.09 1.53 9.62
N LEU A 21 -4.35 2.63 9.72
CA LEU A 21 -4.87 3.98 9.51
C LEU A 21 -5.32 4.18 8.05
N LYS A 22 -6.45 4.86 7.88
CA LYS A 22 -7.02 5.24 6.57
C LYS A 22 -6.00 5.91 5.65
N GLU A 23 -5.23 6.86 6.16
CA GLU A 23 -4.24 7.57 5.35
C GLU A 23 -3.13 6.65 4.85
N LEU A 24 -2.68 5.71 5.69
CA LEU A 24 -1.68 4.71 5.33
C LEU A 24 -2.25 3.73 4.29
N SER A 25 -3.49 3.27 4.48
CA SER A 25 -4.20 2.44 3.49
C SER A 25 -4.26 3.09 2.11
N LEU A 26 -4.60 4.40 2.04
CA LEU A 26 -4.65 5.13 0.79
C LEU A 26 -3.27 5.26 0.11
N ARG A 27 -2.19 5.46 0.89
CA ARG A 27 -0.82 5.54 0.36
C ARG A 27 -0.34 4.18 -0.15
N MET A 28 -0.56 3.11 0.62
CA MET A 28 -0.25 1.74 0.23
C MET A 28 -1.04 1.29 -1.01
N GLY A 29 -2.31 1.67 -1.10
CA GLY A 29 -3.14 1.42 -2.29
C GLY A 29 -2.63 2.14 -3.54
N LYS A 30 -2.12 3.37 -3.41
CA LYS A 30 -1.47 4.10 -4.51
C LYS A 30 -0.18 3.39 -4.96
N ALA A 31 0.63 2.91 -4.01
CA ALA A 31 1.84 2.15 -4.30
C ALA A 31 1.55 0.82 -5.02
N ALA A 32 0.51 0.08 -4.59
CA ALA A 32 0.06 -1.14 -5.27
C ALA A 32 -0.40 -0.87 -6.72
N ASN A 33 -1.19 0.19 -6.92
CA ASN A 33 -1.60 0.60 -8.27
C ASN A 33 -0.44 1.08 -9.14
N PHE A 34 0.57 1.70 -8.53
CA PHE A 34 1.78 2.09 -9.22
C PHE A 34 2.55 0.87 -9.73
N ARG A 35 2.77 -0.14 -8.88
CA ARG A 35 3.37 -1.43 -9.27
C ARG A 35 2.61 -2.07 -10.44
N ASN A 36 1.28 -2.06 -10.42
CA ASN A 36 0.49 -2.63 -11.52
C ASN A 36 0.71 -1.88 -12.84
N ARG A 37 0.83 -0.55 -12.80
CA ARG A 37 1.13 0.26 -13.99
C ARG A 37 2.55 0.04 -14.52
N VAL A 38 3.53 -0.14 -13.64
CA VAL A 38 4.91 -0.49 -14.02
C VAL A 38 4.92 -1.83 -14.76
N VAL A 39 4.29 -2.85 -14.18
CA VAL A 39 4.30 -4.22 -14.73
C VAL A 39 3.54 -4.31 -16.07
N HIS A 40 2.48 -3.52 -16.27
CA HIS A 40 1.71 -3.55 -17.51
C HIS A 40 2.18 -2.51 -18.56
N GLY A 41 3.07 -1.59 -18.20
CA GLY A 41 3.43 -0.42 -19.01
C GLY A 41 4.86 -0.41 -19.55
N TYR A 42 5.60 -1.53 -19.51
CA TYR A 42 7.05 -1.61 -19.77
C TYR A 42 7.57 -0.84 -20.99
N ASN A 43 6.77 -0.68 -22.05
CA ASN A 43 7.20 -0.01 -23.28
C ASN A 43 7.19 1.54 -23.23
N ASN A 44 6.39 2.16 -22.35
CA ASN A 44 6.20 3.62 -22.30
C ASN A 44 6.33 4.19 -20.87
N PHE A 45 6.96 3.47 -19.96
CA PHE A 45 6.99 3.85 -18.55
C PHE A 45 8.15 4.79 -18.21
N ASP A 46 7.83 5.96 -17.64
CA ASP A 46 8.83 6.88 -17.12
C ASP A 46 9.29 6.46 -15.71
N TYR A 47 10.46 5.81 -15.66
CA TYR A 47 11.09 5.33 -14.43
C TYR A 47 11.48 6.45 -13.45
N SER A 48 11.54 7.72 -13.88
CA SER A 48 11.79 8.84 -12.98
C SER A 48 10.69 9.01 -11.92
N LEU A 49 9.48 8.50 -12.19
CA LEU A 49 8.36 8.49 -11.25
C LEU A 49 8.58 7.53 -10.06
N ILE A 50 9.43 6.51 -10.20
CA ILE A 50 9.77 5.57 -9.10
C ILE A 50 10.64 6.27 -8.06
N TYR A 51 11.55 7.15 -8.50
CA TYR A 51 12.61 7.70 -7.65
C TYR A 51 12.24 9.04 -7.01
N LYS A 52 11.08 9.60 -7.34
CA LYS A 52 10.71 10.96 -6.92
C LYS A 52 10.65 11.14 -5.40
N ASP A 53 10.30 10.09 -4.64
CA ASP A 53 10.21 10.19 -3.17
C ASP A 53 10.47 8.86 -2.44
N TYR A 54 11.47 8.08 -2.88
CA TYR A 54 11.73 6.72 -2.40
C TYR A 54 11.89 6.60 -0.86
N ARG A 55 12.38 7.65 -0.19
CA ARG A 55 12.52 7.67 1.29
C ARG A 55 11.17 7.65 1.99
N LYS A 56 10.19 8.36 1.44
CA LYS A 56 8.82 8.39 1.94
C LYS A 56 8.12 7.06 1.72
N ASP A 57 8.35 6.44 0.56
CA ASP A 57 7.79 5.12 0.24
C ASP A 57 8.30 4.04 1.20
N VAL A 58 9.61 4.05 1.51
CA VAL A 58 10.19 3.12 2.49
C VAL A 58 9.64 3.35 3.90
N ALA A 59 9.37 4.61 4.28
CA ALA A 59 8.76 4.92 5.57
C ALA A 59 7.32 4.38 5.66
N ASP A 60 6.53 4.50 4.59
CA ASP A 60 5.18 3.94 4.54
C ASP A 60 5.18 2.40 4.67
N LEU A 61 6.15 1.70 4.08
CA LEU A 61 6.31 0.25 4.27
C LEU A 61 6.62 -0.12 5.73
N ARG A 62 7.47 0.67 6.40
CA ARG A 62 7.78 0.46 7.83
C ARG A 62 6.56 0.70 8.71
N ASN A 63 5.84 1.79 8.48
CA ASN A 63 4.62 2.13 9.22
C ASN A 63 3.56 1.03 9.04
N PHE A 64 3.43 0.49 7.82
CA PHE A 64 2.55 -0.64 7.57
C PHE A 64 2.92 -1.86 8.43
N GLY A 65 4.20 -2.24 8.48
CA GLY A 65 4.66 -3.33 9.35
C GLY A 65 4.35 -3.09 10.83
N LEU A 66 4.59 -1.87 11.33
CA LEU A 66 4.33 -1.52 12.73
C LEU A 66 2.85 -1.59 13.11
N GLU A 67 1.94 -1.12 12.24
CA GLU A 67 0.50 -1.17 12.51
C GLU A 67 -0.04 -2.60 12.51
N ILE A 68 0.44 -3.45 11.58
CA ILE A 68 0.11 -4.88 11.59
C ILE A 68 0.61 -5.57 12.86
N LEU A 69 1.87 -5.34 13.24
CA LEU A 69 2.41 -5.90 14.49
C LEU A 69 1.62 -5.43 15.72
N THR A 70 1.27 -4.15 15.76
CA THR A 70 0.46 -3.57 16.84
C THR A 70 -0.91 -4.26 16.94
N TYR A 71 -1.57 -4.52 15.81
CA TYR A 71 -2.84 -5.23 15.77
C TYR A 71 -2.72 -6.69 16.25
N LEU A 72 -1.69 -7.40 15.79
CA LEU A 72 -1.46 -8.80 16.18
C LEU A 72 -1.17 -8.93 17.69
N ASN A 73 -0.38 -8.02 18.25
CA ASN A 73 -0.06 -8.02 19.68
C ASN A 73 -1.24 -7.66 20.59
N LYS A 74 -2.25 -6.94 20.08
CA LYS A 74 -3.50 -6.65 20.82
C LYS A 74 -4.50 -7.80 20.79
N SER A 75 -4.28 -8.76 19.90
CA SER A 75 -5.18 -9.90 19.66
C SER A 75 -4.65 -11.19 20.32
N GLN A 76 -3.57 -11.09 21.11
CA GLN A 76 -3.07 -12.09 22.05
C GLN A 76 -3.51 -11.73 23.47
#